data_AF-A0A0V8DK96-F1
#
_entry.id   AF-A0A0V8DK96-F1
#
_cell.length_a   1.000
_cell.length_b   1.000
_cell.length_c   1.000
_cell.angle_alpha   90.00
_cell.angle_beta   90.00
_cell.angle_gamma   90.00
#
_symmetry.space_group_name_H-M   'P 1'
#
loop_
_entity.id
_entity.type
_entity.pdbx_description
1 polymer ?
#
loop_
_entity_poly.entity_id
_entity_poly.type
_entity_poly.pdbx_seq_one_letter_code
_entity_poly.pdbx_strand_id
1 'polypeptide(L)'
;MKKKLFIVSILLLSVFLSGCSQAKNTDNKFKNTSQTKATSNSINYLNKNYTVKAPTSKIVTASFESMEDAVALNFHPIGAVTISGEMP
;
A
#
# COMPACT_ATOMS: atom_id res chain seq x y z
N MET A 1 -5.63 37.71 38.71
CA MET A 1 -5.49 36.30 38.29
C MET A 1 -5.74 36.07 36.79
N LYS A 2 -6.72 36.74 36.16
CA LYS A 2 -7.08 36.56 34.73
C LYS A 2 -5.95 36.87 33.71
N LYS A 3 -5.06 37.84 34.03
CA LYS A 3 -3.92 38.21 33.17
C LYS A 3 -2.77 37.17 33.20
N LYS A 4 -2.55 36.52 34.35
CA LYS A 4 -1.57 35.42 34.47
C LYS A 4 -2.12 34.11 33.90
N LEU A 5 -3.45 33.92 33.95
CA LEU A 5 -4.14 32.82 33.29
C LEU A 5 -4.00 32.91 31.76
N PHE A 6 -4.08 34.11 31.19
CA PHE A 6 -3.87 34.33 29.75
C PHE A 6 -2.45 34.02 29.28
N ILE A 7 -1.43 34.36 30.09
CA ILE A 7 -0.02 34.12 29.76
C ILE A 7 0.33 32.63 29.80
N VAL A 8 -0.26 31.86 30.72
CA VAL A 8 -0.07 30.39 30.79
C VAL A 8 -0.77 29.69 29.62
N SER A 9 -1.92 30.19 29.18
CA SER A 9 -2.65 29.63 28.03
C SER A 9 -1.91 29.81 26.70
N ILE A 10 -1.16 30.90 26.52
CA ILE A 10 -0.43 31.17 25.28
C ILE A 10 0.88 30.38 25.20
N LEU A 11 1.49 30.09 26.36
CA LEU A 11 2.71 29.27 26.47
C LEU A 11 2.43 27.77 26.23
N LEU A 12 1.22 27.29 26.57
CA LEU A 12 0.81 25.91 26.27
C LEU A 12 0.48 25.68 24.78
N LEU A 13 0.10 26.73 24.04
CA LEU A 13 -0.31 26.61 22.64
C LEU A 13 0.90 26.51 21.67
N SER A 14 2.08 26.98 22.07
CA SER A 14 3.30 26.93 21.26
C SER A 14 4.00 25.56 21.24
N VAL A 15 3.57 24.59 22.06
CA VAL A 15 4.17 23.25 22.11
C VAL A 15 3.65 22.33 20.99
N PHE A 16 2.50 22.65 20.38
CA PHE A 16 1.86 21.81 19.35
C PHE A 16 2.29 22.09 17.91
N LEU A 17 3.22 23.02 17.66
CA LEU A 17 3.65 23.41 16.31
C LEU A 17 5.05 22.91 15.91
N SER A 18 5.51 21.80 16.50
CA SER A 18 6.78 21.17 16.14
C SER A 18 6.56 20.04 15.12
N GLY A 19 6.51 20.41 13.83
CA GLY A 19 7.16 19.66 12.75
C GLY A 19 6.55 18.35 12.29
N CYS A 20 5.51 18.43 11.44
CA CYS A 20 5.35 17.44 10.37
C CYS A 20 6.44 17.70 9.32
N SER A 21 7.54 16.97 9.39
CA SER A 21 8.59 17.01 8.36
C SER A 21 8.16 16.13 7.18
N GLN A 22 7.74 16.76 6.10
CA GLN A 22 7.61 16.13 4.79
C GLN A 22 8.96 16.23 4.09
N ALA A 23 9.66 15.10 3.96
CA ALA A 23 10.74 14.94 2.99
C ALA A 23 10.32 13.84 2.01
N LYS A 24 10.07 14.26 0.76
CA LYS A 24 9.80 13.36 -0.37
C LYS A 24 11.09 12.66 -0.81
N ASN A 25 10.87 11.38 -1.15
CA ASN A 25 11.51 10.55 -2.18
C ASN A 25 12.74 9.68 -1.86
N THR A 26 12.46 8.38 -2.10
CA THR A 26 13.33 7.34 -2.66
C THR A 26 14.32 6.68 -1.70
N ASP A 27 13.82 5.71 -0.95
CA ASP A 27 14.02 4.30 -1.34
C ASP A 27 13.09 3.44 -0.49
N ASN A 28 11.97 3.00 -1.06
CA ASN A 28 11.24 1.85 -0.52
C ASN A 28 12.07 0.61 -0.81
N LYS A 29 13.12 0.44 0.00
CA LYS A 29 13.83 -0.81 0.19
C LYS A 29 12.81 -1.80 0.73
N PHE A 30 12.12 -2.49 -0.18
CA PHE A 30 11.25 -3.60 0.16
C PHE A 30 12.13 -4.63 0.87
N LYS A 31 12.00 -4.64 2.19
CA LYS A 31 12.79 -5.41 3.11
C LYS A 31 12.36 -6.88 2.95
N ASN A 32 13.23 -7.66 2.30
CA ASN A 32 13.26 -9.13 2.25
C ASN A 32 11.99 -9.84 2.75
N THR A 33 11.13 -10.25 1.82
CA THR A 33 10.23 -11.37 2.09
C THR A 33 11.10 -12.61 2.18
N SER A 34 11.16 -13.19 3.39
CA SER A 34 11.57 -14.56 3.64
C SER A 34 11.19 -15.44 2.44
N GLN A 35 12.16 -16.12 1.85
CA GLN A 35 12.01 -16.87 0.62
C GLN A 35 11.18 -18.13 0.88
N THR A 36 9.88 -17.96 1.09
CA THR A 36 8.90 -19.04 1.11
C THR A 36 8.89 -19.62 -0.29
N LYS A 37 9.42 -20.83 -0.42
CA LYS A 37 9.50 -21.54 -1.70
C LYS A 37 8.09 -21.65 -2.28
N ALA A 38 7.89 -21.13 -3.50
CA ALA A 38 6.62 -21.24 -4.19
C ALA A 38 6.28 -22.73 -4.41
N THR A 39 5.16 -23.17 -3.86
CA THR A 39 4.64 -24.52 -4.03
C THR A 39 3.43 -24.50 -4.95
N SER A 40 3.16 -25.64 -5.59
CA SER A 40 1.94 -25.84 -6.36
C SER A 40 0.77 -25.96 -5.37
N ASN A 41 -0.13 -24.99 -5.38
CA ASN A 41 -1.28 -24.91 -4.49
C ASN A 41 -2.57 -24.87 -5.32
N SER A 42 -3.60 -25.56 -4.84
CA SER A 42 -4.94 -25.49 -5.43
C SER A 42 -5.72 -24.33 -4.82
N ILE A 43 -6.33 -23.49 -5.64
CA ILE A 43 -7.23 -22.41 -5.24
C ILE A 43 -8.61 -22.70 -5.83
N ASN A 44 -9.65 -22.66 -5.00
CA ASN A 44 -11.03 -22.69 -5.47
C ASN A 44 -11.54 -21.25 -5.67
N TYR A 45 -12.03 -20.94 -6.87
CA TYR A 45 -12.65 -19.66 -7.18
C TYR A 45 -13.88 -19.88 -8.06
N LEU A 46 -15.04 -19.37 -7.64
CA LEU A 46 -16.33 -19.54 -8.33
C LEU A 46 -16.60 -21.01 -8.70
N ASN A 47 -16.41 -21.91 -7.72
CA ASN A 47 -16.59 -23.36 -7.87
C ASN A 47 -15.65 -24.05 -8.88
N LYS A 48 -14.59 -23.37 -9.32
CA LYS A 48 -13.54 -23.94 -10.18
C LYS A 48 -12.23 -24.03 -9.42
N ASN A 49 -11.47 -25.10 -9.65
CA ASN A 49 -10.15 -25.31 -9.04
C ASN A 49 -9.04 -24.91 -10.01
N TYR A 50 -8.09 -24.12 -9.52
CA TYR A 50 -6.93 -23.65 -10.26
C TYR A 50 -5.66 -24.05 -9.52
N THR A 51 -4.69 -24.59 -10.25
CA THR A 51 -3.36 -24.87 -9.69
C THR A 51 -2.45 -23.69 -9.95
N VAL A 52 -1.93 -23.07 -8.89
CA VAL A 52 -1.03 -21.92 -8.96
C VAL A 52 0.23 -22.15 -8.16
N LYS A 53 1.34 -21.54 -8.59
CA LYS A 53 2.57 -21.49 -7.79
C LYS A 53 2.48 -20.30 -6.85
N ALA A 54 2.31 -20.56 -5.55
CA ALA A 54 2.16 -19.50 -4.54
C ALA A 54 3.05 -19.77 -3.31
N PRO A 55 3.47 -18.73 -2.56
CA PRO A 55 3.29 -17.30 -2.88
C PRO A 55 4.10 -16.87 -4.11
N THR A 56 3.61 -15.90 -4.87
CA THR A 56 4.28 -15.37 -6.08
C THR A 56 4.01 -13.88 -6.24
N SER A 57 4.99 -13.15 -6.76
CA SER A 57 4.83 -11.76 -7.23
C SER A 57 4.59 -11.67 -8.74
N LYS A 58 4.61 -12.81 -9.46
CA LYS A 58 4.39 -12.88 -10.91
C LYS A 58 2.90 -12.97 -11.23
N ILE A 59 2.19 -11.85 -11.06
CA ILE A 59 0.74 -11.75 -11.29
C ILE A 59 0.49 -10.70 -12.38
N VAL A 60 -0.33 -11.03 -13.37
CA VAL A 60 -0.84 -10.10 -14.40
C VAL A 60 -2.33 -9.92 -14.17
N THR A 61 -2.80 -8.67 -14.13
CA THR A 61 -4.22 -8.35 -13.95
C THR A 61 -4.87 -8.09 -15.30
N ALA A 62 -5.90 -8.87 -15.64
CA ALA A 62 -6.59 -8.77 -16.92
C ALA A 62 -8.04 -8.27 -16.81
N SER A 63 -8.43 -7.79 -15.63
CA SER A 63 -9.74 -7.19 -15.37
C SER A 63 -9.56 -5.93 -14.52
N PHE A 64 -10.48 -4.96 -14.67
CA PHE A 64 -10.40 -3.72 -13.89
C PHE A 64 -10.60 -3.98 -12.40
N GLU A 65 -11.49 -4.90 -12.04
CA GLU A 65 -11.72 -5.31 -10.66
C GLU A 65 -10.42 -5.86 -10.04
N SER A 66 -9.68 -6.67 -10.79
CA SER A 66 -8.40 -7.21 -10.31
C SER A 66 -7.33 -6.12 -10.16
N MET A 67 -7.40 -5.04 -10.94
CA MET A 67 -6.51 -3.88 -10.82
C MET A 67 -6.87 -3.04 -9.60
N GLU A 68 -8.15 -2.82 -9.34
CA GLU A 68 -8.66 -2.14 -8.14
C GLU A 68 -8.28 -2.92 -6.87
N ASP A 69 -8.49 -4.24 -6.87
CA ASP A 69 -8.10 -5.12 -5.78
C ASP A 69 -6.59 -5.08 -5.55
N ALA A 70 -5.78 -4.98 -6.61
CA ALA A 70 -4.33 -4.87 -6.49
C ALA A 70 -3.92 -3.60 -5.73
N VAL A 71 -4.57 -2.48 -6.03
CA VAL A 71 -4.38 -1.21 -5.31
C VAL A 71 -4.85 -1.35 -3.86
N ALA A 72 -6.03 -1.91 -3.63
CA ALA A 72 -6.60 -2.09 -2.29
C ALA A 72 -5.73 -2.99 -1.39
N LEU A 73 -5.13 -4.03 -1.97
CA LEU A 73 -4.23 -4.97 -1.28
C LEU A 73 -2.76 -4.50 -1.26
N ASN A 74 -2.45 -3.35 -1.86
CA ASN A 74 -1.11 -2.79 -1.97
C ASN A 74 -0.09 -3.77 -2.59
N PHE A 75 -0.48 -4.46 -3.66
CA PHE A 75 0.43 -5.28 -4.47
C PHE A 75 0.56 -4.71 -5.89
N HIS A 76 1.74 -4.87 -6.49
CA HIS A 76 2.02 -4.39 -7.84
C HIS A 76 2.05 -5.56 -8.84
N PRO A 77 1.08 -5.65 -9.77
CA PRO A 77 1.13 -6.62 -10.87
C PRO A 77 2.31 -6.36 -11.80
N ILE A 78 2.84 -7.42 -12.41
CA ILE A 78 3.90 -7.31 -13.44
C ILE A 78 3.35 -6.94 -14.82
N GLY A 79 2.03 -6.86 -14.96
CA GLY A 79 1.34 -6.41 -16.16
C GLY A 79 -0.14 -6.15 -15.86
N ALA A 80 -0.73 -5.20 -16.59
CA ALA A 80 -2.14 -4.86 -16.50
C ALA A 80 -2.70 -4.48 -17.88
N VAL A 81 -4.03 -4.36 -17.98
CA VAL A 81 -4.70 -3.89 -19.20
C VAL A 81 -4.67 -2.36 -19.30
N THR A 82 -4.55 -1.84 -20.52
CA THR A 82 -4.54 -0.40 -20.83
C THR A 82 -5.76 -0.01 -21.65
N ILE A 83 -6.21 1.24 -21.53
CA ILE A 83 -7.19 1.86 -22.42
C ILE A 83 -6.44 2.84 -23.32
N SER A 84 -6.46 2.61 -24.64
CA SER A 84 -5.77 3.46 -25.62
C SER A 84 -4.26 3.65 -25.36
N GLY A 85 -3.62 2.66 -24.74
CA GLY A 85 -2.20 2.69 -24.38
C GLY A 85 -1.89 3.34 -23.03
N GLU A 86 -2.90 3.84 -22.32
CA GLU A 86 -2.76 4.41 -20.97
C GLU A 86 -3.34 3.49 -19.90
N MET A 87 -2.81 3.59 -18.68
CA MET A 87 -3.41 2.90 -17.55
C MET A 87 -4.72 3.61 -17.16
N PRO A 88 -5.82 2.86 -16.96
CA PRO A 88 -7.08 3.40 -16.46
C PRO A 88 -6.98 3.92 -15.03
#